data_AF-A0A086MUB7-F1
#
_entry.id   AF-A0A086MUB7-F1
#
_cell.length_a   1.000
_cell.length_b   1.000
_cell.length_c   1.000
_cell.angle_alpha   90.00
_cell.angle_beta   90.00
_cell.angle_gamma   90.00
#
_symmetry.space_group_name_H-M   'P 1'
#
loop_
_entity.id
_entity.type
_entity.pdbx_description
1 polymer ?
#
loop_
_entity_poly.entity_id
_entity_poly.type
_entity_poly.pdbx_seq_one_letter_code
_entity_poly.pdbx_strand_id
1 'polypeptide(L)'
;MMRYAGDKLRHVHVADFFDHKGSSGLRYILNPPGTAARIHQHLDIGQGEVDRDAFFGTLRELDFDGVATACVFAWEERARESSAFMLDRITKELSG
;
A
#
# COMPACT_ATOMS: atom_id res chain seq x y z
N MET A 1 -3.54 -10.02 10.75
CA MET A 1 -2.06 -10.10 10.83
C MET A 1 -1.48 -9.07 11.79
N MET A 2 -1.76 -7.76 11.64
CA MET A 2 -1.22 -6.71 12.54
C MET A 2 -1.56 -6.94 14.02
N ARG A 3 -2.83 -7.24 14.35
CA ARG A 3 -3.24 -7.57 15.74
C ARG A 3 -2.51 -8.76 16.36
N TYR A 4 -2.13 -9.73 15.52
CA TYR A 4 -1.36 -10.89 15.98
C TYR A 4 0.10 -10.52 16.30
N ALA A 5 0.67 -9.56 15.55
CA ALA A 5 1.99 -9.03 15.85
C ALA A 5 1.99 -8.19 17.14
N GLY A 6 0.90 -7.44 17.40
CA GLY A 6 0.74 -6.64 18.62
C GLY A 6 1.91 -5.66 18.81
N ASP A 7 2.47 -5.66 20.01
CA ASP A 7 3.63 -4.84 20.41
C ASP A 7 4.92 -5.12 19.60
N LYS A 8 5.00 -6.26 18.91
CA LYS A 8 6.14 -6.59 18.04
C LYS A 8 6.07 -5.88 16.68
N LEU A 9 4.97 -5.22 16.33
CA LEU A 9 4.85 -4.48 15.08
C LEU A 9 5.62 -3.15 15.19
N ARG A 10 6.84 -3.11 14.65
CA ARG A 10 7.73 -1.93 14.76
C ARG A 10 7.93 -1.15 13.47
N HIS A 11 7.57 -1.74 12.33
CA HIS A 11 7.80 -1.14 11.02
C HIS A 11 6.71 -1.61 10.04
N VAL A 12 6.15 -0.65 9.29
CA VAL A 12 5.24 -0.92 8.18
C VAL A 12 5.78 -0.31 6.89
N HIS A 13 5.68 -1.06 5.80
CA HIS A 13 5.90 -0.57 4.44
C HIS A 13 4.54 -0.24 3.85
N VAL A 14 4.37 0.99 3.37
CA VAL A 14 3.07 1.51 2.92
C VAL A 14 3.10 1.75 1.43
N ALA A 15 2.21 1.06 0.73
CA ALA A 15 1.94 1.18 -0.70
C ALA A 15 0.53 0.65 -0.99
N ASP A 16 -0.04 1.06 -2.10
CA ASP A 16 -1.32 0.55 -2.60
C ASP A 16 -1.10 -0.46 -3.75
N PHE A 17 -2.09 -1.29 -4.03
CA PHE A 17 -2.03 -2.28 -5.12
C PHE A 17 -3.44 -2.66 -5.60
N PHE A 18 -3.55 -3.16 -6.83
CA PHE A 18 -4.82 -3.70 -7.32
C PHE A 18 -5.05 -5.15 -6.87
N ASP A 19 -6.31 -5.49 -6.60
CA ASP A 19 -6.69 -6.89 -6.46
C ASP A 19 -6.57 -7.60 -7.81
N HIS A 20 -5.64 -8.55 -7.89
CA HIS A 20 -5.41 -9.37 -9.08
C HIS A 20 -6.64 -10.19 -9.50
N LYS A 21 -7.60 -10.42 -8.61
CA LYS A 21 -8.87 -11.10 -8.91
C LYS A 21 -9.95 -10.16 -9.44
N GLY A 22 -9.74 -8.85 -9.32
CA GLY A 22 -10.65 -7.84 -9.85
C GLY A 22 -10.89 -8.00 -11.35
N SER A 23 -11.96 -7.38 -11.84
CA SER A 23 -12.35 -7.46 -13.26
C SER A 23 -12.48 -8.91 -13.77
N SER A 24 -13.15 -9.78 -13.01
CA SER A 24 -13.31 -11.20 -13.34
C SER A 24 -11.98 -11.95 -13.55
N GLY A 25 -10.94 -11.60 -12.80
CA GLY A 25 -9.58 -12.13 -12.94
C GLY A 25 -8.78 -11.52 -14.09
N LEU A 26 -9.31 -10.49 -14.76
CA LEU A 26 -8.67 -9.81 -15.89
C LEU A 26 -8.16 -8.41 -15.52
N ARG A 27 -7.96 -8.11 -14.23
CA ARG A 27 -7.37 -6.84 -13.76
C ARG A 27 -6.09 -6.51 -14.52
N TYR A 28 -5.28 -7.53 -14.76
CA TYR A 28 -4.01 -7.41 -15.47
C TYR A 28 -4.12 -8.04 -16.85
N ILE A 29 -4.05 -7.20 -17.87
CA ILE A 29 -4.03 -7.64 -19.26
C ILE A 29 -2.58 -7.83 -19.67
N LEU A 30 -2.17 -9.07 -19.87
CA LEU A 30 -0.82 -9.45 -20.27
C LEU A 30 -0.81 -9.86 -21.74
N ASN A 31 0.25 -9.46 -22.46
CA ASN A 31 0.49 -9.85 -23.84
C ASN A 31 1.96 -10.35 -23.98
N PRO A 32 2.20 -11.62 -24.32
CA PRO A 32 1.21 -12.62 -24.72
C PRO A 32 0.32 -13.10 -23.55
N PRO A 33 -0.92 -13.54 -23.85
CA PRO A 33 -1.78 -14.16 -22.85
C PRO A 33 -1.14 -15.45 -22.29
N GLY A 34 -1.47 -15.80 -21.05
CA GLY A 34 -0.92 -16.99 -20.38
C GLY A 34 0.49 -16.80 -19.80
N THR A 35 1.03 -15.56 -19.82
CA THR A 35 2.30 -15.25 -19.18
C THR A 35 2.24 -15.57 -17.68
N ALA A 36 3.12 -16.45 -17.20
CA ALA A 36 3.25 -16.82 -15.79
C ALA A 36 4.02 -15.74 -14.99
N ALA A 37 3.57 -14.49 -15.07
CA ALA A 37 4.16 -13.38 -14.35
C ALA A 37 3.56 -13.24 -12.94
N ARG A 38 4.40 -12.82 -12.00
CA ARG A 38 3.92 -12.22 -10.74
C ARG A 38 3.90 -10.71 -10.93
N ILE A 39 2.76 -10.11 -10.64
CA ILE A 39 2.58 -8.66 -10.75
C ILE A 39 2.73 -8.10 -9.35
N HIS A 40 3.82 -7.38 -9.16
CA HIS A 40 4.20 -6.79 -7.89
C HIS A 40 4.08 -5.27 -8.04
N GLN A 41 3.14 -4.66 -7.32
CA GLN A 41 2.78 -3.26 -7.47
C GLN A 41 2.97 -2.50 -6.17
N HIS A 42 3.42 -1.26 -6.33
CA HIS A 42 3.62 -0.30 -5.25
C HIS A 42 3.14 1.06 -5.73
N LEU A 43 1.81 1.23 -5.69
CA LEU A 43 1.10 2.41 -6.12
C LEU A 43 1.00 3.45 -4.99
N ASP A 44 0.71 4.69 -5.36
CA ASP A 44 0.36 5.70 -4.38
C ASP A 44 -0.96 5.34 -3.69
N ILE A 45 -1.09 5.73 -2.42
CA ILE A 45 -2.32 5.62 -1.65
C ILE A 45 -3.51 6.21 -2.42
N GLY A 46 -4.53 5.38 -2.66
CA GLY A 46 -5.75 5.76 -3.38
C GLY A 46 -5.72 5.51 -4.88
N GLN A 47 -4.63 4.96 -5.42
CA GLN A 47 -4.58 4.46 -6.80
C GLN A 47 -4.93 2.97 -6.90
N GLY A 48 -4.89 2.24 -5.78
CA GLY A 48 -5.20 0.82 -5.72
C GLY A 48 -6.50 0.53 -4.97
N GLU A 49 -6.55 -0.65 -4.36
CA GLU A 49 -7.76 -1.24 -3.77
C GLU A 49 -7.54 -1.72 -2.33
N VAL A 50 -6.44 -1.31 -1.69
CA VAL A 50 -6.20 -1.62 -0.27
C VAL A 50 -7.29 -0.97 0.59
N ASP A 51 -7.87 -1.72 1.52
CA ASP A 51 -8.74 -1.19 2.57
C ASP A 51 -7.91 -0.36 3.56
N ARG A 52 -7.83 0.94 3.26
CA ARG A 52 -7.04 1.92 4.02
C ARG A 52 -7.62 2.19 5.40
N ASP A 53 -8.94 2.23 5.50
CA ASP A 53 -9.62 2.50 6.77
C ASP A 53 -9.36 1.37 7.76
N ALA A 54 -9.46 0.12 7.30
CA ALA A 54 -9.10 -1.04 8.11
C ALA A 54 -7.61 -1.05 8.46
N PHE A 55 -6.73 -0.72 7.51
CA PHE A 55 -5.28 -0.70 7.72
C PHE A 55 -4.87 0.33 8.78
N PHE A 56 -5.15 1.62 8.53
CA PHE A 56 -4.76 2.70 9.45
C PHE A 56 -5.59 2.68 10.74
N GLY A 57 -6.85 2.27 10.68
CA GLY A 57 -7.69 2.05 11.86
C GLY A 57 -7.07 1.01 12.79
N THR A 58 -6.60 -0.12 12.26
CA THR A 58 -5.94 -1.14 13.07
C THR A 58 -4.61 -0.64 13.64
N LEU A 59 -3.83 0.19 12.93
CA LEU A 59 -2.60 0.76 13.47
C LEU A 59 -2.87 1.70 14.66
N ARG A 60 -3.91 2.53 14.56
CA ARG A 60 -4.34 3.40 15.67
C ARG A 60 -4.83 2.58 16.86
N GLU A 61 -5.62 1.54 16.64
CA GLU A 61 -6.08 0.64 17.70
C GLU A 61 -4.95 -0.12 18.42
N LEU A 62 -3.78 -0.26 17.77
CA LEU A 62 -2.59 -0.89 18.36
C LEU A 62 -1.63 0.12 18.98
N ASP A 63 -2.00 1.41 19.06
CA ASP A 63 -1.15 2.51 19.51
C ASP A 63 0.24 2.49 18.81
N PHE A 64 0.25 2.27 17.50
CA PHE A 64 1.48 2.07 16.73
C PHE A 64 2.44 3.28 16.85
N ASP A 65 3.62 3.04 17.42
CA ASP A 65 4.68 4.04 17.65
C ASP A 65 5.93 3.85 16.75
N GLY A 66 5.81 2.95 15.76
CA GLY A 66 6.92 2.49 14.95
C GLY A 66 7.20 3.37 13.72
N VAL A 67 7.99 2.81 12.79
CA VAL A 67 8.32 3.49 11.53
C VAL A 67 7.29 3.15 10.46
N ALA A 68 6.81 4.15 9.73
CA ALA A 68 6.06 3.95 8.49
C ALA A 68 6.91 4.43 7.31
N THR A 69 7.21 3.53 6.37
CA THR A 69 8.00 3.85 5.17
C THR A 69 7.09 3.87 3.96
N ALA A 70 7.09 4.98 3.23
CA ALA A 70 6.52 5.04 1.89
C ALA A 70 7.36 4.16 0.95
N CYS A 71 6.77 3.09 0.43
CA CYS A 71 7.43 2.18 -0.49
C CYS A 71 6.68 2.23 -1.82
N VAL A 72 6.84 3.30 -2.60
CA VAL A 72 6.15 3.48 -3.89
C VAL A 72 7.14 3.58 -5.04
N PHE A 73 6.82 2.99 -6.19
CA PHE A 73 7.70 3.01 -7.37
C PHE A 73 6.97 2.83 -8.71
N ALA A 74 5.65 3.05 -8.75
CA ALA A 74 4.87 2.86 -9.97
C ALA A 74 5.17 3.89 -11.07
N TRP A 75 5.55 5.12 -10.70
CA TRP A 75 5.67 6.26 -11.60
C TRP A 75 7.01 6.98 -11.35
N GLU A 76 8.08 6.51 -11.99
CA GLU A 76 9.44 7.06 -11.79
C GLU A 76 9.50 8.56 -12.17
N GLU A 77 8.82 8.95 -13.25
CA GLU A 77 8.75 10.31 -13.76
C GLU A 77 8.12 11.30 -12.76
N ARG A 78 7.38 10.77 -11.78
CA ARG A 78 6.75 11.53 -10.69
C ARG A 78 7.29 11.17 -9.31
N ALA A 79 8.46 10.53 -9.22
CA ALA A 79 8.99 9.99 -7.96
C ALA A 79 9.01 11.00 -6.80
N ARG A 80 9.38 12.26 -7.05
CA ARG A 80 9.37 13.32 -6.02
C ARG A 80 7.96 13.69 -5.58
N GLU A 81 7.05 13.88 -6.53
CA GLU A 81 5.66 14.24 -6.25
C GLU A 81 4.94 13.12 -5.51
N SER A 82 5.12 11.88 -5.98
CA SER A 82 4.62 10.66 -5.36
C SER A 82 5.14 10.51 -3.92
N SER A 83 6.45 10.69 -3.71
CA SER A 83 7.04 10.63 -2.36
C SER A 83 6.47 11.70 -1.42
N ALA A 84 6.33 12.94 -1.90
CA ALA A 84 5.76 14.03 -1.11
C ALA A 84 4.27 13.80 -0.79
N PHE A 85 3.50 13.32 -1.77
CA PHE A 85 2.10 12.93 -1.59
C PHE A 85 1.96 11.81 -0.56
N MET A 86 2.76 10.74 -0.68
CA MET A 86 2.72 9.61 0.23
C MET A 86 3.07 10.03 1.66
N LEU A 87 4.09 10.87 1.83
CA LEU A 87 4.45 11.40 3.14
C LEU A 87 3.29 12.19 3.75
N ASP A 88 2.72 13.15 3.02
CA ASP A 88 1.57 13.95 3.49
C ASP A 88 0.38 13.08 3.89
N ARG A 89 0.05 12.08 3.05
CA ARG A 89 -1.05 11.14 3.33
C ARG A 89 -0.78 10.31 4.57
N ILE A 90 0.38 9.64 4.66
CA ILE A 90 0.72 8.79 5.80
C ILE A 90 0.74 9.61 7.09
N THR A 91 1.33 10.81 7.06
CA THR A 91 1.34 11.70 8.23
C THR A 91 -0.09 12.02 8.67
N LYS A 92 -1.00 12.41 7.76
CA LYS A 92 -2.40 12.70 8.11
C LYS A 92 -3.15 11.51 8.71
N GLU A 93 -2.91 10.30 8.20
CA GLU A 93 -3.58 9.09 8.71
C GLU A 93 -3.09 8.66 10.10
N LEU A 94 -1.83 8.99 10.46
CA LEU A 94 -1.20 8.61 11.72
C LEU A 94 -1.13 9.73 12.77
N SER A 95 -1.50 10.97 12.43
CA SER A 95 -1.48 12.12 13.34
C SER A 95 -2.82 12.41 14.03
N GLY A 96 -3.82 11.56 13.83
CA GLY A 96 -5.10 11.58 14.55
C GLY A 96 -5.18 10.45 15.55
#